data_AF-A0A809QB02-F1
#
_entry.id   AF-A0A809QB02-F1
#
_cell.length_a   1.000
_cell.length_b   1.000
_cell.length_c   1.000
_cell.angle_alpha   90.00
_cell.angle_beta   90.00
_cell.angle_gamma   90.00
#
_symmetry.space_group_name_H-M   'P 1'
#
loop_
_entity.id
_entity.type
_entity.pdbx_description
1 polymer ?
#
loop_
_entity_poly.entity_id
_entity_poly.type
_entity_poly.pdbx_seq_one_letter_code
_entity_poly.pdbx_strand_id
1 'polypeptide(L)'
;MPEKKCPACGFAVFNRRYAKCEKCGISLPETIVMSRQELRDIRERERQEEEAAAELKRKQARRSANQSGDDNDFDFDVGNLADADDGSA
;
A
#
# COMPACT_ATOMS: atom_id res chain seq x y z
N MET A 1 12.31 12.26 22.08
CA MET A 1 11.97 12.57 20.67
C MET A 1 11.48 14.00 20.61
N PRO A 2 12.05 14.89 19.78
CA PRO A 2 11.61 16.28 19.75
C PRO A 2 10.17 16.35 19.24
N GLU A 3 9.25 16.72 20.13
CA GLU A 3 7.85 16.93 19.81
C GLU A 3 7.75 18.10 18.82
N LYS A 4 7.39 17.81 17.57
CA LYS A 4 7.18 18.82 16.54
C LYS A 4 5.89 19.60 16.86
N LYS A 5 5.97 20.55 17.78
CA LYS A 5 4.86 21.41 18.22
C LYS A 5 4.81 22.69 17.40
N CYS A 6 3.61 23.21 17.17
CA CYS A 6 3.42 24.51 16.55
C CYS A 6 3.96 25.60 17.50
N PRO A 7 4.84 26.51 17.03
CA PRO A 7 5.41 27.56 17.87
C PRO A 7 4.38 28.62 18.31
N ALA A 8 3.27 28.76 17.59
CA ALA A 8 2.25 29.77 17.90
C ALA A 8 1.21 29.28 18.92
N CYS A 9 0.80 28.01 18.86
CA CYS A 9 -0.31 27.49 19.68
C CYS A 9 0.05 26.26 20.51
N GLY A 10 1.28 25.75 20.41
CA GLY A 10 1.74 24.57 21.14
C GLY A 10 1.13 23.25 20.68
N PHE A 11 0.28 23.25 19.64
CA PHE A 11 -0.38 22.06 19.13
C PHE A 11 0.61 21.07 18.51
N ALA A 12 0.45 19.78 18.78
CA ALA A 12 1.29 18.73 18.20
C ALA A 12 1.01 18.59 16.70
N VAL A 13 2.04 18.78 15.86
CA VAL A 13 1.91 18.67 14.40
C VAL A 13 2.05 17.20 14.00
N PHE A 14 0.92 16.57 13.68
CA PHE A 14 0.89 15.20 13.16
C PHE A 14 1.09 15.16 11.64
N ASN A 15 0.47 16.09 10.91
CA ASN A 15 0.55 16.15 9.46
C ASN A 15 1.62 17.13 8.97
N ARG A 16 2.84 16.63 8.77
CA ARG A 16 3.98 17.42 8.26
C ARG A 16 3.93 17.67 6.76
N ARG A 17 2.95 17.11 6.04
CA ARG A 17 2.81 17.37 4.60
C ARG A 17 2.25 18.75 4.32
N TYR A 18 1.54 19.35 5.29
CA TYR A 18 0.97 20.69 5.16
C TYR A 18 1.83 21.72 5.88
N ALA A 19 2.15 22.80 5.18
CA ALA A 19 2.92 23.93 5.70
C ALA A 19 2.14 24.80 6.71
N LYS A 20 0.97 24.36 7.19
CA LYS A 20 0.09 25.12 8.08
C LYS A 20 -0.32 24.28 9.26
N CYS A 21 -0.42 24.92 10.43
CA CYS A 21 -0.94 24.27 11.62
C CYS A 21 -2.45 24.04 11.49
N GLU A 22 -2.92 22.82 11.72
CA GLU A 22 -4.36 22.48 11.65
C GLU A 22 -5.22 23.24 12.68
N LYS A 23 -4.64 23.64 13.82
CA LYS A 23 -5.40 24.30 14.88
C LYS A 23 -5.46 25.83 14.76
N CYS A 24 -4.35 26.47 14.40
CA CYS A 24 -4.26 27.94 14.35
C CYS A 24 -4.06 28.51 12.94
N GLY A 25 -3.83 27.66 11.93
CA GLY A 25 -3.63 28.08 10.54
C GLY A 25 -2.30 28.77 10.24
N ILE A 26 -1.44 28.98 11.24
CA ILE A 26 -0.14 29.65 11.03
C ILE A 26 0.78 28.78 10.16
N SER A 27 1.59 29.44 9.34
CA SER A 27 2.62 28.78 8.56
C SER A 27 3.68 28.15 9.49
N LEU A 28 3.91 26.85 9.33
CA LEU A 28 4.92 26.11 10.08
C LEU A 28 6.28 26.20 9.38
N PRO A 29 7.38 26.26 10.15
CA PRO A 29 8.74 26.29 9.58
C PRO A 29 9.12 24.97 8.90
N GLU A 30 10.01 25.04 7.91
CA GLU A 30 10.52 23.88 7.14
C GLU A 30 11.32 22.88 7.99
N THR A 31 11.72 23.24 9.21
CA THR A 31 12.28 22.28 10.18
C THR A 31 11.21 21.32 10.72
N ILE A 32 9.94 21.73 10.68
CA ILE A 32 8.79 20.95 11.14
C ILE A 32 8.14 20.20 9.98
N VAL A 33 7.90 20.89 8.88
CA VAL A 33 7.21 20.36 7.70
C VAL A 33 8.16 19.75 6.69
N MET A 34 7.67 18.85 5.84
CA MET A 34 8.52 18.23 4.82
C MET A 34 8.89 19.26 3.75
N SER A 35 10.09 19.11 3.20
CA SER A 35 10.58 19.96 2.11
C SER A 35 9.73 19.78 0.86
N ARG A 36 9.70 20.79 -0.01
CA ARG A 36 8.95 20.69 -1.29
C ARG A 36 9.41 19.53 -2.17
N GLN A 37 10.69 19.14 -2.10
CA GLN A 37 11.22 17.98 -2.81
C GLN A 37 10.64 16.67 -2.25
N GLU A 38 10.72 16.47 -0.94
CA GLU A 38 10.19 15.25 -0.31
C GLU A 38 8.68 15.08 -0.57
N LEU A 39 7.92 16.19 -0.60
CA LEU A 39 6.50 16.16 -0.96
C LEU A 39 6.25 15.76 -2.43
N ARG A 40 7.15 16.15 -3.34
CA ARG A 40 7.06 15.73 -4.75
C ARG A 40 7.38 14.25 -4.88
N ASP A 41 8.43 13.77 -4.23
CA ASP A 41 8.84 12.37 -4.30
C ASP A 41 7.74 11.43 -3.77
N ILE A 42 7.09 11.81 -2.67
CA ILE A 42 5.95 11.05 -2.13
C ILE A 42 4.79 11.01 -3.13
N ARG A 43 4.45 12.16 -3.72
CA ARG A 43 3.34 12.26 -4.69
C ARG A 43 3.63 11.46 -5.97
N GLU A 44 4.89 11.44 -6.40
CA GLU A 44 5.32 10.66 -7.56
C GLU A 44 5.24 9.16 -7.28
N ARG A 45 5.69 8.73 -6.08
CA ARG A 45 5.56 7.34 -5.65
C ARG A 45 4.12 6.87 -5.55
N GLU A 46 3.26 7.66 -4.89
CA GLU A 46 1.82 7.35 -4.76
C GLU A 46 1.16 7.21 -6.15
N ARG A 47 1.56 8.05 -7.12
CA ARG A 47 1.09 7.95 -8.51
C ARG A 47 1.53 6.65 -9.19
N GLN A 48 2.80 6.26 -9.02
CA GLN A 48 3.33 5.03 -9.62
C GLN A 48 2.65 3.78 -9.02
N GLU A 49 2.41 3.78 -7.72
CA GLU A 49 1.70 2.69 -7.03
C GLU A 49 0.24 2.57 -7.47
N GLU A 50 -0.46 3.69 -7.66
CA GLU A 50 -1.84 3.69 -8.17
C GLU A 50 -1.93 3.14 -9.59
N GLU A 51 -1.00 3.53 -10.47
CA GLU A 51 -0.94 3.03 -11.84
C GLU A 51 -0.64 1.52 -11.88
N ALA A 52 0.32 1.05 -11.09
CA ALA A 52 0.64 -0.37 -10.96
C ALA A 52 -0.55 -1.18 -10.39
N ALA A 53 -1.24 -0.66 -9.38
CA ALA A 53 -2.42 -1.30 -8.81
C ALA A 53 -3.57 -1.37 -9.82
N ALA A 54 -3.79 -0.31 -10.61
CA ALA A 54 -4.79 -0.28 -11.67
C ALA A 54 -4.47 -1.31 -12.78
N GLU A 55 -3.20 -1.44 -13.16
CA GLU A 55 -2.77 -2.43 -14.15
C GLU A 55 -2.93 -3.87 -13.62
N LEU A 56 -2.53 -4.14 -12.38
CA LEU A 56 -2.74 -5.43 -11.72
C LEU A 56 -4.22 -5.78 -11.67
N LYS A 57 -5.09 -4.82 -11.30
CA LYS A 57 -6.54 -5.03 -11.27
C LYS A 57 -7.10 -5.34 -12.66
N ARG A 58 -6.61 -4.66 -13.71
CA ARG A 58 -6.97 -4.96 -15.11
C ARG A 58 -6.53 -6.36 -15.54
N LYS A 59 -5.31 -6.78 -15.16
CA LYS A 59 -4.77 -8.12 -15.45
C LYS A 59 -5.54 -9.21 -14.70
N GLN A 60 -5.89 -8.99 -13.43
CA GLN A 60 -6.74 -9.90 -12.65
C GLN A 60 -8.15 -10.01 -13.25
N ALA A 61 -8.80 -8.88 -13.56
CA ALA A 61 -10.12 -8.88 -14.18
C ALA A 61 -10.13 -9.62 -15.53
N ARG A 62 -9.06 -9.49 -16.33
CA ARG A 62 -8.88 -10.25 -17.57
C ARG A 62 -8.67 -11.75 -17.33
N ARG A 63 -7.91 -12.14 -16.30
CA ARG A 63 -7.75 -13.55 -15.91
C ARG A 63 -9.08 -14.15 -15.45
N SER A 64 -9.82 -13.45 -14.61
CA SER A 64 -11.12 -13.92 -14.10
C SER A 64 -12.19 -14.02 -15.20
N ALA A 65 -12.16 -13.13 -16.19
CA ALA A 65 -13.04 -13.21 -17.37
C ALA A 65 -12.69 -14.37 -18.32
N ASN A 66 -11.45 -14.84 -18.31
CA ASN A 66 -11.01 -16.00 -19.08
C ASN A 66 -11.16 -17.33 -18.32
N GLN A 67 -11.52 -17.28 -17.04
CA GLN A 67 -11.78 -18.43 -16.16
C GLN A 67 -13.27 -18.70 -15.93
N SER A 68 -14.17 -17.90 -16.52
CA SER A 68 -15.63 -18.01 -16.33
C SER A 68 -16.30 -18.99 -17.30
N GLY A 69 -15.59 -20.06 -17.65
CA GLY A 69 -16.06 -21.08 -18.58
C GLY A 69 -15.59 -22.49 -18.24
N ASP A 70 -15.43 -22.83 -16.97
CA ASP A 70 -15.28 -24.23 -16.54
C ASP A 70 -15.97 -24.43 -15.20
N ASP A 71 -17.09 -25.13 -15.24
CA ASP A 71 -17.89 -25.56 -14.10
C ASP A 71 -17.13 -26.64 -13.29
N ASN A 72 -17.10 -26.47 -11.95
CA ASN A 72 -16.57 -27.36 -10.91
C ASN A 72 -15.05 -27.40 -10.75
N ASP A 73 -14.53 -27.00 -9.59
CA ASP A 73 -13.85 -27.98 -8.70
C ASP A 73 -13.61 -27.42 -7.29
N PHE A 74 -13.82 -28.27 -6.30
CA PHE A 74 -13.60 -28.03 -4.88
C PHE A 74 -12.10 -28.28 -4.60
N ASP A 75 -11.24 -27.28 -4.77
CA ASP A 75 -9.80 -27.43 -4.51
C ASP A 75 -9.50 -27.34 -2.99
N PHE A 76 -9.88 -28.40 -2.29
CA PHE A 76 -9.34 -28.81 -1.01
C PHE A 76 -8.16 -29.74 -1.32
N ASP A 77 -6.95 -29.21 -1.24
CA ASP A 77 -5.67 -29.91 -1.39
C ASP A 77 -5.54 -31.06 -0.37
N VAL A 78 -6.19 -32.20 -0.64
CA VAL A 78 -5.97 -33.50 -0.01
C VAL A 78 -5.79 -34.53 -1.13
N GLY A 79 -4.55 -34.76 -1.49
CA GLY A 79 -4.25 -35.72 -2.55
C GLY A 79 -2.80 -35.82 -2.97
N ASN A 80 -1.85 -35.95 -2.03
CA ASN A 80 -0.52 -36.44 -2.38
C ASN A 80 0.08 -37.34 -1.29
N LEU A 81 -0.40 -38.59 -1.19
CA LEU A 81 0.40 -39.69 -0.66
C LEU A 81 -0.11 -41.04 -1.22
N ALA A 82 0.21 -41.28 -2.49
CA ALA A 82 0.14 -42.61 -3.08
C ALA A 82 1.44 -42.84 -3.86
N ASP A 83 2.49 -43.22 -3.15
CA ASP A 83 3.62 -43.94 -3.75
C ASP A 83 3.47 -45.40 -3.37
N ALA A 84 3.11 -46.21 -4.36
CA ALA A 84 3.11 -47.66 -4.32
C ALA A 84 4.29 -48.15 -5.18
N ASP A 85 5.20 -48.90 -4.58
CA ASP A 85 6.15 -49.83 -5.24
C ASP A 85 6.66 -50.79 -4.15
N ASP A 86 6.06 -51.97 -3.99
CA ASP A 86 6.47 -53.28 -4.55
C ASP A 86 7.93 -53.68 -4.30
N GLY A 87 8.13 -54.78 -3.56
CA GLY A 87 9.46 -55.29 -3.23
C GLY A 87 9.43 -56.46 -2.28
N SER A 88 9.12 -57.64 -2.83
CA SER A 88 9.27 -58.95 -2.16
C SER A 88 10.74 -59.27 -1.86
N ALA A 89 11.04 -59.68 -0.62
CA ALA A 89 12.05 -60.68 -0.25
C ALA A 89 11.89 -61.07 1.24
#